data_AF-A0A2R6GLN4-F1
#
_entry.id   AF-A0A2R6GLN4-F1
#
_cell.length_a   1.000
_cell.length_b   1.000
_cell.length_c   1.000
_cell.angle_alpha   90.00
_cell.angle_beta   90.00
_cell.angle_gamma   90.00
#
_symmetry.space_group_name_H-M   'P 1'
#
loop_
_entity.id
_entity.type
_entity.pdbx_description
1 polymer ?
#
loop_
_entity_poly.entity_id
_entity_poly.type
_entity_poly.pdbx_seq_one_letter_code
_entity_poly.pdbx_strand_id
1 'polypeptide(L)'
;MVTSSFVIVFQQTLPEAVATTLSWVVIGVSAVSAMMGFVLEALSYFDRDGGAERTAPADPTPTTSSRPWVPDGDVKPLPPLINFDDELEQLYDYFDGEFPSQAETFLEGYKRMKTADRGQRGTIASDVRAGLNPIIVLVDDPEVESMLSQMGEDLFAYVKTDGAELVSVDRYALYDDGKKAPVDELQGRQARIRASVSNDGESMKTDVLLRFTDGDGIEVKRTKLPVGEVPTAATKELNTQVYVPSVASSVTVSPVPAAASREVLDM
;
A
#
# COMPACT_ATOMS: atom_id res chain seq x y z
N MET A 1 16.15 -33.62 17.96
CA MET A 1 15.70 -34.16 19.27
C MET A 1 14.30 -33.69 19.65
N VAL A 2 13.90 -32.44 19.36
CA VAL A 2 12.54 -31.91 19.66
C VAL A 2 11.41 -32.68 18.95
N THR A 3 11.62 -33.13 17.71
CA THR A 3 10.66 -33.92 16.93
C THR A 3 10.35 -35.29 17.54
N SER A 4 11.34 -35.96 18.13
CA SER A 4 11.16 -37.27 18.76
C SER A 4 10.39 -37.18 20.08
N SER A 5 10.61 -36.12 20.86
CA SER A 5 9.91 -35.88 22.12
C SER A 5 8.42 -35.55 21.91
N PHE A 6 8.09 -34.84 20.83
CA PHE A 6 6.70 -34.49 20.50
C PHE A 6 5.88 -35.75 20.13
N VAL A 7 6.45 -36.68 19.36
CA VAL A 7 5.77 -37.92 18.94
C VAL A 7 5.43 -38.84 20.12
N ILE A 8 6.29 -38.89 21.15
CA ILE A 8 6.08 -39.75 22.33
C ILE A 8 4.93 -39.26 23.21
N VAL A 9 4.76 -37.94 23.37
CA VAL A 9 3.67 -37.35 24.17
C VAL A 9 2.30 -37.62 23.52
N PHE A 10 2.23 -37.58 22.19
CA PHE A 10 0.96 -37.81 21.46
C PHE A 10 0.50 -39.27 21.47
N GLN A 11 1.41 -40.24 21.54
CA GLN A 11 1.04 -41.67 21.63
C GLN A 11 0.45 -42.06 22.98
N GLN A 12 0.70 -41.29 24.05
CA GLN A 12 0.17 -41.59 25.38
C GLN A 12 -1.19 -40.94 25.68
N THR A 13 -1.66 -39.99 24.86
CA THR A 13 -2.86 -39.17 25.18
C THR A 13 -4.03 -39.35 24.21
N LEU A 14 -3.88 -40.04 23.08
CA LEU A 14 -4.92 -40.16 22.05
C LEU A 14 -5.19 -41.59 21.59
N PRO A 15 -6.42 -41.91 21.14
CA PRO A 15 -6.74 -43.22 20.56
C PRO A 15 -5.87 -43.54 19.34
N GLU A 16 -5.45 -44.80 19.22
CA GLU A 16 -4.42 -45.30 18.30
C GLU A 16 -4.62 -44.91 16.82
N ALA A 17 -5.88 -44.84 16.37
CA ALA A 17 -6.23 -44.45 15.00
C ALA A 17 -5.95 -42.97 14.68
N VAL A 18 -6.06 -42.08 15.67
CA VAL A 18 -5.82 -40.64 15.49
C VAL A 18 -4.31 -40.35 15.53
N ALA A 19 -3.57 -41.04 16.40
CA ALA A 19 -2.13 -40.89 16.53
C ALA A 19 -1.37 -41.36 15.26
N THR A 20 -1.81 -42.44 14.62
CA THR A 20 -1.20 -42.92 13.36
C THR A 20 -1.43 -41.95 12.21
N THR A 21 -2.64 -41.39 12.09
CA THR A 21 -2.98 -40.44 11.03
C THR A 21 -2.17 -39.14 11.14
N LEU A 22 -2.06 -38.59 12.36
CA LEU A 22 -1.26 -37.38 12.62
C LEU A 22 0.25 -37.62 12.45
N SER A 23 0.76 -38.80 12.81
CA SER A 23 2.17 -39.14 12.59
C SER A 23 2.53 -39.15 11.10
N TRP A 24 1.66 -39.69 10.25
CA TRP A 24 1.83 -39.65 8.80
C TRP A 24 1.81 -38.22 8.25
N VAL A 25 0.97 -37.34 8.80
CA VAL A 25 0.92 -35.93 8.41
C VAL A 25 2.24 -35.21 8.77
N VAL A 26 2.76 -35.42 9.98
CA VAL A 26 4.01 -34.79 10.43
C VAL A 26 5.21 -35.29 9.60
N ILE A 27 5.25 -36.59 9.30
CA ILE A 27 6.28 -37.15 8.41
C ILE A 27 6.15 -36.57 7.00
N GLY A 28 4.93 -36.43 6.49
CA GLY A 28 4.67 -35.81 5.18
C GLY A 28 5.14 -34.37 5.09
N VAL A 29 4.78 -33.53 6.07
CA VAL A 29 5.22 -32.12 6.13
C VAL A 29 6.74 -32.01 6.25
N SER A 30 7.36 -32.90 7.04
CA SER A 30 8.81 -32.93 7.19
C SER A 30 9.51 -33.32 5.88
N ALA A 31 8.96 -34.29 5.13
CA ALA A 31 9.50 -34.70 3.84
C ALA A 31 9.38 -33.58 2.79
N VAL A 32 8.26 -32.86 2.76
CA VAL A 32 8.06 -31.71 1.86
C VAL A 32 9.02 -30.57 2.22
N SER A 33 9.23 -30.31 3.52
CA SER A 33 10.17 -29.28 3.99
C SER A 33 11.63 -29.62 3.64
N ALA A 34 12.01 -30.89 3.79
CA ALA A 34 13.34 -31.37 3.39
C ALA A 34 13.55 -31.27 1.87
N MET A 35 12.53 -31.58 1.08
CA MET A 35 12.58 -31.46 -0.38
C MET A 35 12.71 -29.99 -0.81
N MET A 36 12.03 -29.06 -0.13
CA MET A 36 12.16 -27.62 -0.36
C MET A 36 13.57 -27.11 0.00
N GLY A 37 14.14 -27.57 1.12
CA GLY A 37 15.52 -27.26 1.49
C GLY A 37 16.53 -27.73 0.44
N PHE A 38 16.34 -28.94 -0.09
CA PHE A 38 17.21 -29.49 -1.14
C PHE A 38 17.11 -28.70 -2.46
N VAL A 39 15.92 -28.20 -2.81
CA VAL A 39 15.72 -27.34 -3.98
C VAL A 39 16.39 -25.96 -3.79
N LEU A 40 16.35 -25.39 -2.59
CA LEU A 40 17.03 -24.12 -2.27
C LEU A 40 18.55 -24.25 -2.32
N GLU A 41 19.08 -25.40 -1.92
CA GLU A 41 20.52 -25.70 -1.98
C GLU A 41 20.99 -25.94 -3.43
N ALA A 42 20.18 -26.61 -4.25
CA ALA A 42 20.44 -26.76 -5.70
C ALA A 42 20.43 -25.41 -6.47
N LEU A 43 19.78 -24.38 -5.90
CA LEU A 43 19.75 -23.02 -6.44
C LEU A 43 20.89 -22.13 -5.92
N SER A 44 21.88 -22.68 -5.20
CA SER A 44 23.05 -21.95 -4.67
C SER A 44 22.68 -20.77 -3.74
N TYR A 45 21.54 -20.85 -3.05
CA TYR A 45 21.06 -19.78 -2.16
C TYR A 45 21.98 -19.58 -0.93
N PHE A 46 22.79 -20.58 -0.56
CA PHE A 46 23.66 -20.55 0.63
C PHE A 46 25.17 -20.50 0.35
N ASP A 47 25.62 -20.41 -0.90
CA ASP A 47 27.06 -20.43 -1.22
C ASP A 47 27.72 -19.04 -1.10
N ARG A 48 27.44 -18.33 0.00
CA ARG A 48 28.05 -17.03 0.27
C ARG A 48 28.42 -16.85 1.72
N ASP A 49 29.38 -17.65 2.18
CA ASP A 49 30.17 -17.30 3.35
C ASP A 49 31.68 -17.55 3.12
N GLY A 50 32.47 -16.49 3.31
CA GLY A 50 33.90 -16.60 3.61
C GLY A 50 34.87 -15.90 2.65
N GLY A 51 35.24 -14.65 2.96
CA GLY A 51 36.51 -14.09 2.48
C GLY A 51 36.62 -12.57 2.43
N ALA A 52 36.96 -11.92 3.54
CA ALA A 52 38.05 -10.92 3.64
C ALA A 52 38.02 -10.20 5.00
N GLU A 53 38.92 -10.63 5.88
CA GLU A 53 39.41 -9.83 7.01
C GLU A 53 40.15 -8.61 6.44
N ARG A 54 39.67 -7.39 6.74
CA ARG A 54 40.42 -6.14 6.47
C ARG A 54 40.25 -5.19 7.65
N THR A 55 41.18 -5.27 8.58
CA THR A 55 41.43 -4.23 9.58
C THR A 55 41.97 -2.98 8.88
N ALA A 56 41.22 -1.89 8.89
CA ALA A 56 41.67 -0.53 8.57
C ALA A 56 40.77 0.48 9.32
N PRO A 57 41.31 1.66 9.68
CA PRO A 57 41.09 2.30 10.97
C PRO A 57 39.76 3.06 11.09
N ALA A 58 39.35 3.25 12.34
CA ALA A 58 38.28 4.13 12.74
C ALA A 58 38.53 5.56 12.24
N ASP A 59 37.58 6.07 11.45
CA ASP A 59 37.34 7.49 11.20
C ASP A 59 35.88 7.68 10.77
N PRO A 60 35.31 8.88 10.94
CA PRO A 60 34.20 9.13 11.85
C PRO A 60 32.85 8.68 11.29
N THR A 61 31.99 8.28 12.21
CA THR A 61 30.56 7.97 12.04
C THR A 61 29.90 8.89 11.00
N PRO A 62 29.36 8.35 9.90
CA PRO A 62 28.44 9.12 9.08
C PRO A 62 27.13 9.25 9.86
N THR A 63 26.89 10.43 10.44
CA THR A 63 25.56 10.84 10.93
C THR A 63 24.63 11.03 9.72
N THR A 64 23.84 10.02 9.37
CA THR A 64 22.64 10.05 8.50
C THR A 64 22.18 8.59 8.39
N SER A 65 21.16 8.04 9.07
CA SER A 65 19.78 8.45 9.38
C SER A 65 19.45 8.08 10.84
N SER A 66 18.76 8.95 11.58
CA SER A 66 18.36 8.66 12.97
C SER A 66 17.24 7.62 13.09
N ARG A 67 16.67 7.14 11.97
CA ARG A 67 15.52 6.24 11.96
C ARG A 67 15.90 4.88 11.32
N PRO A 68 15.94 3.78 12.08
CA PRO A 68 16.37 2.48 11.57
C PRO A 68 15.44 1.86 10.52
N TRP A 69 14.23 2.37 10.30
CA TRP A 69 13.27 1.91 9.28
C TRP A 69 13.33 2.70 7.96
N VAL A 70 14.20 3.71 7.87
CA VAL A 70 14.43 4.46 6.62
C VAL A 70 15.64 3.84 5.91
N PRO A 71 15.50 3.36 4.66
CA PRO A 71 16.62 2.76 3.95
C PRO A 71 17.63 3.82 3.49
N ASP A 72 18.89 3.41 3.34
CA ASP A 72 19.93 4.25 2.75
C ASP A 72 19.74 4.33 1.23
N GLY A 73 19.48 5.52 0.70
CA GLY A 73 19.39 5.77 -0.75
C GLY A 73 18.08 6.41 -1.20
N ASP A 74 17.65 6.08 -2.43
CA ASP A 74 16.47 6.68 -3.06
C ASP A 74 15.18 6.09 -2.48
N VAL A 75 14.41 6.93 -1.78
CA VAL A 75 13.15 6.58 -1.14
C VAL A 75 12.01 7.07 -2.00
N LYS A 76 11.15 6.14 -2.42
CA LYS A 76 9.90 6.43 -3.12
C LYS A 76 8.80 6.71 -2.10
N PRO A 77 7.96 7.73 -2.32
CA PRO A 77 6.85 8.03 -1.41
C PRO A 77 5.90 6.83 -1.30
N LEU A 78 5.42 6.60 -0.09
CA LEU A 78 4.42 5.59 0.22
C LEU A 78 3.02 6.24 0.26
N PRO A 79 1.98 5.56 -0.22
CA PRO A 79 0.59 5.95 0.05
C PRO A 79 0.36 6.09 1.57
N PRO A 80 -0.48 7.05 2.01
CA PRO A 80 -0.74 7.28 3.44
C PRO A 80 -1.14 6.01 4.20
N LEU A 81 -1.97 5.15 3.62
CA LEU A 81 -2.40 3.87 4.22
C LEU A 81 -1.27 2.89 4.55
N ILE A 82 -0.10 3.04 3.93
CA ILE A 82 1.03 2.13 4.18
C ILE A 82 2.29 2.89 4.59
N ASN A 83 2.16 4.18 4.93
CA ASN A 83 3.25 4.98 5.43
C ASN A 83 3.17 5.03 6.96
N PHE A 84 3.91 4.13 7.61
CA PHE A 84 3.90 3.94 9.05
C PHE A 84 5.06 4.64 9.78
N ASP A 85 5.54 5.76 9.24
CA ASP A 85 6.74 6.40 9.79
C ASP A 85 6.52 6.97 11.18
N ASP A 86 5.30 7.43 11.48
CA ASP A 86 4.94 7.99 12.78
C ASP A 86 4.63 6.88 13.80
N GLU A 87 4.00 5.78 13.37
CA GLU A 87 3.78 4.58 14.18
C GLU A 87 5.09 3.88 14.51
N LEU A 88 6.04 3.85 13.58
CA LEU A 88 7.37 3.28 13.83
C LEU A 88 8.20 4.14 14.76
N GLU A 89 8.03 5.46 14.74
CA GLU A 89 8.66 6.34 15.74
C GLU A 89 8.11 6.06 17.13
N GLN A 90 6.79 5.94 17.27
CA GLN A 90 6.15 5.58 18.54
C GLN A 90 6.58 4.18 19.03
N LEU A 91 6.65 3.20 18.13
CA LEU A 91 7.08 1.85 18.49
C LEU A 91 8.56 1.80 18.86
N TYR A 92 9.39 2.62 18.22
CA TYR A 92 10.81 2.74 18.56
C TYR A 92 11.01 3.33 19.95
N ASP A 93 10.25 4.37 20.30
CA ASP A 93 10.25 4.95 21.64
C ASP A 93 9.72 3.95 22.69
N TYR A 94 8.70 3.16 22.35
CA TYR A 94 8.16 2.11 23.22
C TYR A 94 9.21 1.03 23.57
N PHE A 95 10.08 0.67 22.62
CA PHE A 95 11.17 -0.28 22.85
C PHE A 95 12.50 0.38 23.25
N ASP A 96 12.45 1.56 23.90
CA ASP A 96 13.64 2.27 24.41
C ASP A 96 14.72 2.55 23.35
N GLY A 97 14.31 2.73 22.09
CA GLY A 97 15.22 3.02 20.98
C GLY A 97 15.92 1.79 20.37
N GLU A 98 15.43 0.58 20.61
CA GLU A 98 15.91 -0.61 19.90
C GLU A 98 14.77 -1.60 19.61
N PHE A 99 14.52 -1.89 18.33
CA PHE A 99 13.50 -2.87 17.98
C PHE A 99 13.91 -4.29 18.40
N PRO A 100 12.96 -5.12 18.86
CA PRO A 100 13.22 -6.52 19.13
C PRO A 100 13.52 -7.27 17.82
N SER A 101 14.30 -8.35 17.88
CA SER A 101 14.66 -9.14 16.69
C SER A 101 13.45 -9.73 15.95
N GLN A 102 12.34 -9.94 16.65
CA GLN A 102 11.07 -10.36 16.08
C GLN A 102 10.48 -9.34 15.08
N ALA A 103 10.89 -8.07 15.14
CA ALA A 103 10.47 -7.02 14.22
C ALA A 103 11.32 -6.97 12.93
N GLU A 104 12.42 -7.72 12.82
CA GLU A 104 13.34 -7.67 11.68
C GLU A 104 12.62 -7.90 10.34
N THR A 105 11.80 -8.96 10.25
CA THR A 105 11.05 -9.27 9.03
C THR A 105 10.09 -8.14 8.63
N PHE A 106 9.41 -7.54 9.60
CA PHE A 106 8.54 -6.39 9.36
C PHE A 106 9.35 -5.18 8.85
N LEU A 107 10.44 -4.83 9.54
CA LEU A 107 11.27 -3.66 9.21
C LEU A 107 11.95 -3.80 7.85
N GLU A 108 12.45 -4.99 7.52
CA GLU A 108 13.00 -5.29 6.20
C GLU A 108 11.93 -5.17 5.11
N GLY A 109 10.74 -5.73 5.34
CA GLY A 109 9.62 -5.60 4.42
C GLY A 109 9.22 -4.14 4.21
N TYR A 110 9.13 -3.35 5.29
CA TYR A 110 8.78 -1.94 5.24
C TYR A 110 9.81 -1.11 4.47
N LYS A 111 11.11 -1.33 4.72
CA LYS A 111 12.20 -0.72 3.93
C LYS A 111 12.10 -1.09 2.45
N ARG A 112 11.75 -2.35 2.14
CA ARG A 112 11.56 -2.80 0.77
C ARG A 112 10.38 -2.10 0.10
N MET A 113 9.27 -1.82 0.81
CA MET A 113 8.17 -1.03 0.24
C MET A 113 8.62 0.37 -0.20
N LYS A 114 9.49 1.00 0.60
CA LYS A 114 10.04 2.33 0.32
C LYS A 114 10.95 2.40 -0.91
N THR A 115 11.50 1.29 -1.37
CA THR A 115 12.40 1.25 -2.54
C THR A 115 11.78 0.54 -3.75
N ALA A 116 10.78 -0.32 -3.52
CA ALA A 116 10.11 -1.09 -4.56
C ALA A 116 9.30 -0.24 -5.54
N ASP A 117 9.10 -0.79 -6.74
CA ASP A 117 8.17 -0.23 -7.72
C ASP A 117 6.72 -0.47 -7.33
N ARG A 118 5.82 0.41 -7.80
CA ARG A 118 4.39 0.41 -7.45
C ARG A 118 3.72 -0.96 -7.61
N GLY A 119 4.01 -1.66 -8.72
CA GLY A 119 3.44 -2.98 -9.01
C GLY A 119 3.89 -4.11 -8.08
N GLN A 120 4.96 -3.92 -7.30
CA GLN A 120 5.48 -4.92 -6.36
C GLN A 120 5.01 -4.68 -4.92
N ARG A 121 4.60 -3.45 -4.60
CA ARG A 121 4.25 -3.05 -3.22
C ARG A 121 3.07 -3.82 -2.65
N GLY A 122 2.09 -4.23 -3.44
CA GLY A 122 0.96 -5.05 -2.95
C GLY A 122 1.40 -6.42 -2.40
N THR A 123 2.35 -7.07 -3.06
CA THR A 123 2.94 -8.34 -2.56
C THR A 123 3.74 -8.09 -1.29
N ILE A 124 4.59 -7.06 -1.28
CA ILE A 124 5.42 -6.74 -0.11
C ILE A 124 4.54 -6.33 1.08
N ALA A 125 3.46 -5.58 0.87
CA ALA A 125 2.51 -5.20 1.92
C ALA A 125 1.87 -6.42 2.60
N SER A 126 1.61 -7.49 1.84
CA SER A 126 1.11 -8.75 2.39
C SER A 126 2.13 -9.42 3.32
N ASP A 127 3.41 -9.42 2.92
CA ASP A 127 4.51 -9.96 3.73
C ASP A 127 4.73 -9.11 5.00
N VAL A 128 4.72 -7.78 4.86
CA VAL A 128 4.84 -6.82 5.98
C VAL A 128 3.72 -7.04 6.99
N ARG A 129 2.48 -7.24 6.54
CA ARG A 129 1.35 -7.53 7.41
C ARG A 129 1.57 -8.80 8.23
N ALA A 130 2.08 -9.86 7.60
CA ALA A 130 2.39 -11.10 8.31
C ALA A 130 3.51 -10.89 9.36
N GLY A 131 4.48 -10.03 9.05
CA GLY A 131 5.56 -9.62 9.93
C GLY A 131 5.13 -8.83 11.18
N LEU A 132 3.90 -8.33 11.26
CA LEU A 132 3.38 -7.68 12.47
C LEU A 132 3.04 -8.67 13.59
N ASN A 133 2.62 -9.90 13.25
CA ASN A 133 2.14 -10.86 14.25
C ASN A 133 3.15 -11.15 15.38
N PRO A 134 4.45 -11.35 15.11
CA PRO A 134 5.44 -11.54 16.16
C PRO A 134 5.63 -10.32 17.07
N ILE A 135 5.43 -9.10 16.56
CA ILE A 135 5.56 -7.86 17.33
C ILE A 135 4.38 -7.70 18.28
N ILE A 136 3.15 -7.97 17.80
CA ILE A 136 1.92 -7.87 18.58
C ILE A 136 1.99 -8.74 19.86
N VAL A 137 2.59 -9.93 19.76
CA VAL A 137 2.73 -10.85 20.92
C VAL A 137 3.68 -10.33 22.00
N LEU A 138 4.55 -9.36 21.69
CA LEU A 138 5.54 -8.79 22.62
C LEU A 138 5.06 -7.54 23.35
N VAL A 139 3.97 -6.94 22.88
CA VAL A 139 3.43 -5.69 23.43
C VAL A 139 2.44 -6.03 24.54
N ASP A 140 2.52 -5.30 25.65
CA ASP A 140 1.57 -5.39 26.77
C ASP A 140 0.76 -4.10 26.99
N ASP A 141 1.12 -3.02 26.30
CA ASP A 141 0.34 -1.78 26.24
C ASP A 141 -0.82 -1.89 25.22
N PRO A 142 -2.09 -1.75 25.65
CA PRO A 142 -3.24 -1.84 24.77
C PRO A 142 -3.31 -0.75 23.69
N GLU A 143 -2.73 0.43 23.91
CA GLU A 143 -2.69 1.50 22.91
C GLU A 143 -1.74 1.11 21.76
N VAL A 144 -0.58 0.54 22.11
CA VAL A 144 0.41 0.07 21.13
C VAL A 144 -0.10 -1.18 20.40
N GLU A 145 -0.79 -2.10 21.09
CA GLU A 145 -1.44 -3.25 20.46
C GLU A 145 -2.51 -2.80 19.44
N SER A 146 -3.32 -1.79 19.80
CA SER A 146 -4.32 -1.21 18.91
C SER A 146 -3.68 -0.54 17.68
N MET A 147 -2.56 0.17 17.87
CA MET A 147 -1.81 0.79 16.77
C MET A 147 -1.30 -0.28 15.80
N LEU A 148 -0.67 -1.35 16.29
CA LEU A 148 -0.18 -2.45 15.44
C LEU A 148 -1.31 -3.17 14.70
N SER A 149 -2.45 -3.32 15.37
CA SER A 149 -3.66 -3.88 14.75
C SER A 149 -4.17 -3.00 13.61
N GLN A 150 -4.22 -1.69 13.83
CA GLN A 150 -4.61 -0.70 12.81
C GLN A 150 -3.66 -0.74 11.60
N MET A 151 -2.34 -0.77 11.82
CA MET A 151 -1.36 -0.94 10.73
C MET A 151 -1.63 -2.19 9.89
N GLY A 152 -2.01 -3.30 10.55
CA GLY A 152 -2.38 -4.54 9.88
C GLY A 152 -3.68 -4.44 9.06
N GLU A 153 -4.65 -3.65 9.53
CA GLU A 153 -5.88 -3.35 8.81
C GLU A 153 -5.63 -2.44 7.61
N ASP A 154 -4.79 -1.41 7.77
CA ASP A 154 -4.47 -0.46 6.71
C ASP A 154 -3.68 -1.15 5.57
N LEU A 155 -2.73 -2.02 5.91
CA LEU A 155 -2.05 -2.89 4.94
C LEU A 155 -3.04 -3.79 4.19
N PHE A 156 -4.04 -4.33 4.90
CA PHE A 156 -5.06 -5.16 4.26
C PHE A 156 -5.97 -4.36 3.33
N ALA A 157 -6.39 -3.18 3.77
CA ALA A 157 -7.19 -2.25 2.98
C ALA A 157 -6.43 -1.88 1.71
N TYR A 158 -5.16 -1.50 1.82
CA TYR A 158 -4.30 -1.19 0.68
C TYR A 158 -4.21 -2.34 -0.34
N VAL A 159 -4.07 -3.59 0.12
CA VAL A 159 -3.99 -4.77 -0.76
C VAL A 159 -5.33 -5.07 -1.47
N LYS A 160 -6.46 -4.75 -0.83
CA LYS A 160 -7.79 -5.07 -1.35
C LYS A 160 -8.42 -3.98 -2.19
N THR A 161 -8.13 -2.73 -1.88
CA THR A 161 -8.75 -1.57 -2.53
C THR A 161 -8.15 -1.39 -3.92
N ASP A 162 -9.01 -1.20 -4.93
CA ASP A 162 -8.54 -0.80 -6.25
C ASP A 162 -7.90 0.59 -6.12
N GLY A 163 -6.69 0.79 -6.67
CA GLY A 163 -6.01 2.07 -6.59
C GLY A 163 -6.86 3.25 -7.08
N ALA A 164 -7.81 3.02 -8.00
CA ALA A 164 -8.72 4.05 -8.49
C ALA A 164 -9.70 4.55 -7.42
N GLU A 165 -10.02 3.71 -6.43
CA GLU A 165 -10.90 4.06 -5.29
C GLU A 165 -10.18 4.91 -4.24
N LEU A 166 -8.85 4.95 -4.27
CA LEU A 166 -8.01 5.80 -3.41
C LEU A 166 -7.74 7.19 -4.02
N VAL A 167 -8.36 7.49 -5.17
CA VAL A 167 -8.34 8.81 -5.78
C VAL A 167 -9.70 9.45 -5.61
N SER A 168 -9.73 10.70 -5.15
CA SER A 168 -10.97 11.40 -4.86
C SER A 168 -10.96 12.84 -5.42
N VAL A 169 -12.15 13.43 -5.57
CA VAL A 169 -12.30 14.86 -5.86
C VAL A 169 -12.77 15.54 -4.59
N ASP A 170 -11.87 16.23 -3.89
CA ASP A 170 -12.17 16.80 -2.57
C ASP A 170 -13.18 17.96 -2.69
N ARG A 171 -13.00 18.80 -3.71
CA ARG A 171 -13.80 20.00 -3.94
C ARG A 171 -13.87 20.30 -5.43
N TYR A 172 -14.98 20.88 -5.84
CA TYR A 172 -15.09 21.51 -7.15
C TYR A 172 -16.02 22.73 -7.13
N ALA A 173 -15.82 23.62 -8.10
CA ALA A 173 -16.71 24.73 -8.37
C ALA A 173 -16.63 25.17 -9.84
N LEU A 174 -17.75 25.66 -10.36
CA LEU A 174 -17.82 26.34 -11.65
C LEU A 174 -17.75 27.85 -11.45
N TYR A 175 -17.11 28.53 -12.39
CA TYR A 175 -16.90 29.97 -12.36
C TYR A 175 -17.28 30.60 -13.70
N ASP A 176 -17.96 31.74 -13.63
CA ASP A 176 -18.18 32.67 -14.74
C ASP A 176 -17.48 33.99 -14.39
N ASP A 177 -16.64 34.50 -15.28
CA ASP A 177 -15.88 35.74 -15.07
C ASP A 177 -15.21 35.86 -13.68
N GLY A 178 -14.68 34.73 -13.19
CA GLY A 178 -13.96 34.64 -11.91
C GLY A 178 -14.86 34.55 -10.67
N LYS A 179 -16.19 34.57 -10.82
CA LYS A 179 -17.15 34.38 -9.73
C LYS A 179 -17.71 32.98 -9.76
N LYS A 180 -17.85 32.35 -8.59
CA LYS A 180 -18.49 31.04 -8.47
C LYS A 180 -19.96 31.18 -8.89
N ALA A 181 -20.42 30.30 -9.77
CA ALA A 181 -21.79 30.30 -10.28
C ALA A 181 -22.37 28.86 -10.24
N PRO A 182 -23.67 28.71 -9.93
CA PRO A 182 -24.36 27.43 -10.01
C PRO A 182 -24.62 27.00 -11.46
N VAL A 183 -25.00 25.73 -11.68
CA VAL A 183 -25.10 25.13 -13.03
C VAL A 183 -26.23 25.74 -13.86
N ASP A 184 -27.36 26.05 -13.23
CA ASP A 184 -28.54 26.67 -13.83
C ASP A 184 -28.27 28.07 -14.39
N GLU A 185 -27.43 28.87 -13.73
CA GLU A 185 -26.99 30.18 -14.23
C GLU A 185 -26.01 30.10 -15.42
N LEU A 186 -25.38 28.93 -15.62
CA LEU A 186 -24.36 28.68 -16.63
C LEU A 186 -24.88 27.99 -17.90
N GLN A 187 -26.18 27.68 -17.96
CA GLN A 187 -26.81 26.95 -19.05
C GLN A 187 -26.50 27.55 -20.44
N GLY A 188 -25.96 26.71 -21.33
CA GLY A 188 -25.66 27.08 -22.72
C GLY A 188 -24.40 27.92 -22.89
N ARG A 189 -23.53 28.01 -21.88
CA ARG A 189 -22.32 28.84 -21.88
C ARG A 189 -21.08 28.03 -21.55
N GLN A 190 -19.92 28.63 -21.81
CA GLN A 190 -18.65 28.13 -21.28
C GLN A 190 -18.46 28.65 -19.85
N ALA A 191 -18.08 27.77 -18.95
CA ALA A 191 -17.69 28.07 -17.58
C ALA A 191 -16.27 27.55 -17.33
N ARG A 192 -15.59 28.11 -16.33
CA ARG A 192 -14.31 27.57 -15.85
C ARG A 192 -14.56 26.66 -14.66
N ILE A 193 -14.20 25.39 -14.77
CA ILE A 193 -14.21 24.47 -13.64
C ILE A 193 -12.87 24.52 -12.91
N ARG A 194 -12.94 24.54 -11.57
CA ARG A 194 -11.81 24.24 -10.70
C ARG A 194 -12.16 23.04 -9.85
N ALA A 195 -11.27 22.03 -9.81
CA ALA A 195 -11.45 20.83 -9.00
C ALA A 195 -10.12 20.40 -8.39
N SER A 196 -10.15 20.01 -7.12
CA SER A 196 -9.01 19.46 -6.39
C SER A 196 -9.12 17.94 -6.41
N VAL A 197 -8.09 17.25 -6.91
CA VAL A 197 -8.03 15.78 -6.97
C VAL A 197 -6.93 15.28 -6.05
N SER A 198 -7.28 14.52 -5.02
CA SER A 198 -6.37 13.89 -4.07
C SER A 198 -6.10 12.44 -4.44
N ASN A 199 -4.90 11.95 -4.13
CA ASN A 199 -4.52 10.56 -4.31
C ASN A 199 -3.89 10.00 -3.03
N ASP A 200 -4.65 9.17 -2.32
CA ASP A 200 -4.24 8.45 -1.12
C ASP A 200 -3.69 7.05 -1.46
N GLY A 201 -3.61 6.72 -2.74
CA GLY A 201 -3.06 5.48 -3.27
C GLY A 201 -1.75 5.69 -4.01
N GLU A 202 -1.45 4.73 -4.89
CA GLU A 202 -0.29 4.81 -5.76
C GLU A 202 -0.49 5.87 -6.85
N SER A 203 0.60 6.53 -7.25
CA SER A 203 0.53 7.54 -8.31
C SER A 203 -0.03 6.96 -9.61
N MET A 204 -0.99 7.68 -10.20
CA MET A 204 -1.73 7.22 -11.36
C MET A 204 -2.18 8.35 -12.28
N LYS A 205 -2.47 8.00 -13.53
CA LYS A 205 -3.07 8.93 -14.49
C LYS A 205 -4.57 8.97 -14.29
N THR A 206 -5.09 10.17 -14.04
CA THR A 206 -6.49 10.38 -13.69
C THR A 206 -7.13 11.40 -14.61
N ASP A 207 -8.38 11.15 -14.96
CA ASP A 207 -9.30 12.12 -15.55
C ASP A 207 -10.40 12.45 -14.54
N VAL A 208 -10.96 13.65 -14.66
CA VAL A 208 -12.20 14.01 -13.96
C VAL A 208 -13.36 13.85 -14.92
N LEU A 209 -14.33 13.03 -14.53
CA LEU A 209 -15.58 12.83 -15.23
C LEU A 209 -16.63 13.82 -14.72
N LEU A 210 -17.12 14.66 -15.63
CA LEU A 210 -18.29 15.50 -15.41
C LEU A 210 -19.52 14.83 -16.00
N ARG A 211 -20.54 14.65 -15.16
CA ARG A 211 -21.86 14.18 -15.55
C ARG A 211 -22.89 15.28 -15.30
N PHE A 212 -23.36 15.89 -16.37
CA PHE A 212 -24.45 16.87 -16.31
C PHE A 212 -25.79 16.16 -16.40
N THR A 213 -26.72 16.53 -15.53
CA THR A 213 -28.09 16.02 -15.53
C THR A 213 -29.11 17.14 -15.61
N ASP A 214 -30.29 16.86 -16.15
CA ASP A 214 -31.42 17.80 -16.14
C ASP A 214 -32.17 17.80 -14.80
N GLY A 215 -33.30 18.51 -14.74
CA GLY A 215 -34.13 18.62 -13.53
C GLY A 215 -34.79 17.30 -13.11
N ASP A 216 -34.89 16.33 -14.03
CA ASP A 216 -35.43 15.00 -13.78
C ASP A 216 -34.32 13.98 -13.44
N GLY A 217 -33.06 14.43 -13.37
CA GLY A 217 -31.90 13.60 -13.08
C GLY A 217 -31.39 12.78 -14.27
N ILE A 218 -31.89 13.03 -15.48
CA ILE A 218 -31.47 12.32 -16.70
C ILE A 218 -30.11 12.88 -17.15
N GLU A 219 -29.16 12.01 -17.46
CA GLU A 219 -27.84 12.40 -17.98
C GLU A 219 -27.99 13.07 -19.35
N VAL A 220 -27.64 14.34 -19.44
CA VAL A 220 -27.72 15.12 -20.69
C VAL A 220 -26.37 15.24 -21.38
N LYS A 221 -25.27 15.17 -20.61
CA LYS A 221 -23.91 15.20 -21.16
C LYS A 221 -22.91 14.58 -20.21
N ARG A 222 -21.93 13.92 -20.79
CA ARG A 222 -20.73 13.41 -20.11
C ARG A 222 -19.49 14.03 -20.72
N THR A 223 -18.52 14.43 -19.91
CA THR A 223 -17.25 14.99 -20.40
C THR A 223 -16.12 14.58 -19.49
N LYS A 224 -15.03 14.09 -20.07
CA LYS A 224 -13.79 13.77 -19.35
C LYS A 224 -12.82 14.94 -19.49
N LEU A 225 -12.21 15.33 -18.39
CA LEU A 225 -11.20 16.39 -18.34
C LEU A 225 -9.89 15.79 -17.83
N PRO A 226 -8.80 15.87 -18.60
CA PRO A 226 -7.54 15.27 -18.19
C PRO A 226 -6.92 16.04 -17.04
N VAL A 227 -6.58 15.34 -15.96
CA VAL A 227 -5.78 15.88 -14.85
C VAL A 227 -4.31 15.47 -15.03
N GLY A 228 -4.07 14.34 -15.68
CA GLY A 228 -2.73 13.76 -15.89
C GLY A 228 -2.31 12.88 -14.73
N GLU A 229 -1.01 12.71 -14.53
CA GLU A 229 -0.52 11.96 -13.36
C GLU A 229 -0.77 12.76 -12.07
N VAL A 230 -1.40 12.11 -11.10
CA VAL A 230 -1.59 12.57 -9.72
C VAL A 230 -0.65 11.76 -8.84
N PRO A 231 0.42 12.36 -8.31
CA PRO A 231 1.41 11.66 -7.50
C PRO A 231 0.81 11.03 -6.22
N THR A 232 1.52 10.06 -5.67
CA THR A 232 1.20 9.42 -4.38
C THR A 232 1.18 10.47 -3.27
N ALA A 233 0.17 10.43 -2.40
CA ALA A 233 0.00 11.35 -1.27
C ALA A 233 0.00 12.84 -1.69
N ALA A 234 -0.54 13.16 -2.87
CA ALA A 234 -0.55 14.51 -3.40
C ALA A 234 -1.95 14.93 -3.87
N THR A 235 -2.18 16.24 -3.86
CA THR A 235 -3.35 16.88 -4.44
C THR A 235 -2.96 17.65 -5.70
N LYS A 236 -3.77 17.54 -6.75
CA LYS A 236 -3.59 18.26 -8.01
C LYS A 236 -4.83 19.05 -8.38
N GLU A 237 -4.61 20.29 -8.80
CA GLU A 237 -5.67 21.20 -9.23
C GLU A 237 -5.93 21.07 -10.73
N LEU A 238 -7.19 20.80 -11.08
CA LEU A 238 -7.72 20.94 -12.43
C LEU A 238 -8.33 22.34 -12.57
N ASN A 239 -7.91 23.10 -13.57
CA ASN A 239 -8.46 24.42 -13.87
C ASN A 239 -8.60 24.59 -15.39
N THR A 240 -9.82 24.38 -15.91
CA THR A 240 -10.05 24.38 -17.37
C THR A 240 -11.44 24.90 -17.73
N GLN A 241 -11.66 25.17 -19.02
CA GLN A 241 -12.97 25.56 -19.53
C GLN A 241 -13.82 24.32 -19.84
N VAL A 242 -15.10 24.41 -19.54
CA VAL A 242 -16.10 23.38 -19.85
C VAL A 242 -17.38 24.04 -20.35
N TYR A 243 -18.01 23.42 -21.34
CA TYR A 243 -19.33 23.83 -21.81
C TYR A 243 -20.43 23.19 -20.98
N VAL A 244 -21.31 24.01 -20.41
CA VAL A 244 -22.48 23.60 -19.63
C VAL A 244 -23.69 23.48 -20.57
N PRO A 245 -24.33 22.29 -20.70
CA PRO A 245 -25.51 22.12 -21.54
C PRO A 245 -26.68 23.03 -21.14
N SER A 246 -27.47 23.48 -22.12
CA SER A 246 -28.59 24.41 -21.90
C SER A 246 -29.72 23.85 -21.02
N VAL A 247 -29.83 22.52 -20.93
CA VAL A 247 -30.84 21.83 -20.10
C VAL A 247 -30.26 21.29 -18.80
N ALA A 248 -28.97 21.52 -18.52
CA ALA A 248 -28.33 21.00 -17.32
C ALA A 248 -28.83 21.75 -16.08
N SER A 249 -29.27 21.00 -15.08
CA SER A 249 -29.66 21.52 -13.76
C SER A 249 -28.64 21.17 -12.68
N SER A 250 -27.87 20.10 -12.84
CA SER A 250 -26.79 19.75 -11.91
C SER A 250 -25.58 19.13 -12.61
N VAL A 251 -24.47 19.04 -11.88
CA VAL A 251 -23.25 18.36 -12.32
C VAL A 251 -22.69 17.52 -11.18
N THR A 252 -22.40 16.25 -11.47
CA THR A 252 -21.60 15.39 -10.60
C THR A 252 -20.19 15.30 -11.14
N VAL A 253 -19.21 15.33 -10.24
CA VAL A 253 -17.79 15.29 -10.55
C VAL A 253 -17.18 14.08 -9.86
N SER A 254 -16.56 13.18 -10.61
CA SER A 254 -15.92 11.99 -10.06
C SER A 254 -14.58 11.73 -10.75
N PRO A 255 -13.55 11.26 -10.04
CA PRO A 255 -12.34 10.80 -10.68
C PRO A 255 -12.62 9.50 -11.44
N VAL A 256 -11.90 9.30 -12.53
CA VAL A 256 -11.85 8.02 -13.25
C VAL A 256 -10.42 7.78 -13.72
N PRO A 257 -9.97 6.52 -13.80
CA PRO A 257 -8.70 6.21 -14.45
C PRO A 257 -8.67 6.83 -15.84
N ALA A 258 -7.56 7.52 -16.17
CA ALA A 258 -7.36 7.98 -17.53
C ALA A 258 -7.32 6.73 -18.42
N ALA A 259 -8.20 6.67 -19.42
CA ALA A 259 -8.10 5.62 -20.41
C ALA A 259 -6.71 5.78 -21.05
N ALA A 260 -5.86 4.75 -20.95
CA ALA A 260 -4.63 4.72 -21.73
C ALA A 260 -5.06 4.99 -23.16
N SER A 261 -4.64 6.14 -23.70
CA SER A 261 -4.98 6.56 -25.05
C SER A 261 -4.61 5.40 -25.96
N ARG A 262 -5.58 4.57 -26.35
CA ARG A 262 -5.44 3.83 -27.58
C ARG A 262 -5.37 4.94 -28.60
N GLU A 263 -4.16 5.19 -29.11
CA GLU A 263 -4.01 5.74 -30.44
C GLU A 263 -5.02 4.95 -31.30
N VAL A 264 -6.13 5.60 -31.60
CA VAL A 264 -6.92 5.22 -32.76
C VAL A 264 -5.95 5.51 -33.89
N LEU A 265 -5.25 4.46 -34.32
CA LEU A 265 -4.49 4.47 -35.56
C LEU A 265 -5.39 5.09 -36.62
N ASP A 266 -4.97 6.24 -37.13
CA ASP A 266 -5.45 6.74 -38.41
C ASP A 266 -5.29 5.62 -39.44
N MET A 267 -6.41 5.12 -39.96
CA MET A 267 -6.69 4.85 -41.38
C MET A 267 -8.05 4.20 -41.57
#